data_AF-A0A3Q2PSP5-F1
#
_entry.id   AF-A0A3Q2PSP5-F1
#
_cell.length_a   1.000
_cell.length_b   1.000
_cell.length_c   1.000
_cell.angle_alpha   90.00
_cell.angle_beta   90.00
_cell.angle_gamma   90.00
#
_symmetry.space_group_name_H-M   'P 1'
#
loop_
_entity.id
_entity.type
_entity.pdbx_description
1 polymer ?
#
loop_
_entity_poly.entity_id
_entity_poly.type
_entity_poly.pdbx_seq_one_letter_code
_entity_poly.pdbx_strand_id
1 'polypeptide(L)'
;MSSSGNWRVAIICATVLLFLHVQGHQKNGMSDELYTDGPDPDCCKTTSPARIKEHVKSCYEQRPNTFRNCKIHSYIFITVSNQTYCVDPDASWLPSRLEKLAARGITCEVM
;
A
#
# COMPACT_ATOMS: atom_id res chain seq x y z
N MET A 1 -19.04 44.15 38.52
CA MET A 1 -18.34 43.98 37.23
C MET A 1 -16.98 43.35 37.55
N SER A 2 -16.83 42.03 37.43
CA SER A 2 -16.71 41.20 36.22
C SER A 2 -15.28 41.19 35.64
N SER A 3 -14.81 39.97 35.35
CA SER A 3 -13.68 39.63 34.47
C SER A 3 -12.27 39.55 35.06
N SER A 4 -12.02 38.62 36.00
CA SER A 4 -10.65 38.11 36.27
C SER A 4 -10.40 36.67 35.78
N GLY A 5 -11.44 35.94 35.36
CA GLY A 5 -11.34 34.56 34.87
C GLY A 5 -11.04 34.42 33.38
N ASN A 6 -11.28 35.46 32.57
CA ASN A 6 -11.28 35.36 31.11
C ASN A 6 -9.87 35.33 30.49
N TRP A 7 -8.88 35.96 31.13
CA TRP A 7 -7.52 36.04 30.59
C TRP A 7 -6.75 34.72 30.71
N ARG A 8 -6.95 33.97 31.81
CA ARG A 8 -6.31 32.66 32.01
C ARG A 8 -6.81 31.63 30.99
N VAL A 9 -8.11 31.63 30.73
CA VAL A 9 -8.73 30.79 29.69
C VAL A 9 -8.21 31.19 28.31
N ALA A 10 -8.09 32.49 28.02
CA ALA A 10 -7.53 32.99 26.77
C ALA A 10 -6.08 32.54 26.54
N ILE A 11 -5.22 32.56 27.58
CA ILE A 11 -3.83 32.05 27.47
C ILE A 11 -3.83 30.54 27.18
N ILE A 12 -4.63 29.75 27.89
CA ILE A 12 -4.69 28.29 27.69
C ILE A 12 -5.18 27.98 26.26
N CYS A 13 -6.24 28.63 25.79
CA CYS A 13 -6.73 28.46 24.42
C CYS A 13 -5.68 28.86 23.37
N ALA A 14 -4.96 29.96 23.57
CA ALA A 14 -3.90 30.39 22.65
C ALA A 14 -2.76 29.37 22.58
N THR A 15 -2.36 28.78 23.72
CA THR A 15 -1.33 27.73 23.73
C THR A 15 -1.79 26.46 23.01
N VAL A 16 -3.02 26.00 23.22
CA VAL A 16 -3.57 24.82 22.53
C VAL A 16 -3.66 25.05 21.00
N LEU A 17 -4.09 26.23 20.56
CA LEU A 17 -4.13 26.58 19.14
C LEU A 17 -2.74 26.62 18.49
N LEU A 18 -1.71 27.05 19.23
CA LEU A 18 -0.32 27.00 18.76
C LEU A 18 0.20 25.55 18.64
N PHE A 19 -0.16 24.67 19.56
CA PHE A 19 0.21 23.25 19.49
C PHE A 19 -0.55 22.47 18.39
N LEU A 20 -1.81 22.82 18.11
CA LEU A 20 -2.58 22.22 17.02
C LEU A 20 -2.02 22.59 15.63
N HIS A 21 -1.53 23.82 15.45
CA HIS A 21 -0.92 24.23 14.18
C HIS A 21 0.37 23.45 13.87
N VAL A 22 1.10 23.00 14.89
CA VAL A 22 2.39 22.30 14.71
C VAL A 22 2.24 20.86 14.19
N GLN A 23 1.04 20.27 14.25
CA GLN A 23 0.77 18.92 13.72
C GLN A 23 0.30 18.91 12.25
N GLY A 24 0.18 20.09 11.62
CA GLY A 24 -0.29 20.26 10.25
C GLY A 24 0.78 20.19 9.16
N HIS A 25 2.00 19.72 9.44
CA HIS A 25 2.99 19.47 8.39
C HIS A 25 2.99 17.99 8.02
N GLN A 26 1.93 17.57 7.33
CA GLN A 26 1.93 16.36 6.52
C GLN A 26 3.05 16.56 5.49
N LYS A 27 4.25 16.05 5.80
CA LYS A 27 5.35 16.05 4.85
C LYS A 27 4.88 15.22 3.66
N ASN A 28 4.68 15.95 2.57
CA ASN A 28 4.47 15.50 1.21
C ASN A 28 5.15 14.17 0.93
N GLY A 29 4.46 13.36 0.13
CA GLY A 29 4.88 12.04 -0.29
C GLY A 29 6.35 11.99 -0.69
N MET A 30 7.08 11.16 0.05
CA MET A 30 8.17 10.39 -0.50
C MET A 30 7.66 8.96 -0.40
N SER A 31 7.25 8.38 -1.52
CA SER A 31 7.27 6.93 -1.63
C SER A 31 8.70 6.55 -1.28
N ASP A 32 8.89 5.99 -0.09
CA ASP A 32 10.11 5.32 0.32
C ASP A 32 10.36 4.26 -0.75
N GLU A 33 11.17 4.60 -1.76
CA GLU A 33 11.80 3.62 -2.61
C GLU A 33 12.73 2.85 -1.68
N LEU A 34 12.19 1.79 -1.09
CA LEU A 34 12.91 0.85 -0.26
C LEU A 34 13.89 0.08 -1.15
N TYR A 35 14.95 0.76 -1.59
CA TYR A 35 16.10 0.12 -2.22
C TYR A 35 16.83 -0.66 -1.12
N THR A 36 16.40 -1.90 -0.89
CA THR A 36 17.15 -2.85 -0.09
C THR A 36 18.44 -3.18 -0.84
N ASP A 37 19.60 -2.95 -0.21
CA ASP A 37 20.95 -3.29 -0.71
C ASP A 37 21.21 -4.82 -0.69
N GLY A 38 20.21 -5.59 -1.08
CA GLY A 38 20.23 -7.04 -1.20
C GLY A 38 20.09 -7.48 -2.66
N PRO A 39 20.26 -8.78 -2.95
CA PRO A 39 19.91 -9.30 -4.27
C PRO A 39 18.45 -8.97 -4.57
N ASP A 40 18.19 -8.44 -5.78
CA ASP A 40 16.83 -8.17 -6.22
C ASP A 40 15.98 -9.46 -6.06
N PRO A 41 14.72 -9.35 -5.59
CA PRO A 41 13.86 -10.52 -5.46
C PRO A 41 13.57 -11.18 -6.81
N ASP A 42 13.27 -12.47 -6.76
CA ASP A 42 12.66 -13.17 -7.90
C ASP A 42 11.29 -12.57 -8.18
N CYS A 43 11.09 -12.15 -9.42
CA CYS A 43 9.93 -11.36 -9.79
C CYS A 43 9.50 -11.63 -11.23
N CYS A 44 8.26 -11.25 -11.55
CA CYS A 44 7.67 -11.49 -12.84
C CYS A 44 8.40 -10.72 -13.94
N LYS A 45 8.76 -11.43 -15.01
CA LYS A 45 9.32 -10.87 -16.24
C LYS A 45 8.31 -10.81 -17.38
N THR A 46 7.25 -11.60 -17.27
CA THR A 46 6.10 -11.63 -18.16
C THR A 46 4.82 -11.78 -17.35
N THR A 47 3.69 -11.40 -17.93
CA THR A 47 2.36 -11.59 -17.35
C THR A 47 1.52 -12.54 -18.19
N SER A 48 0.44 -13.06 -17.61
CA SER A 48 -0.56 -13.85 -18.31
C SER A 48 -1.97 -13.29 -18.02
N PRO A 49 -2.81 -13.10 -19.05
CA PRO A 49 -4.21 -12.73 -18.86
C PRO A 49 -5.07 -13.95 -18.48
N ALA A 50 -4.50 -15.16 -18.46
CA ALA A 50 -5.24 -16.39 -18.21
C ALA A 50 -5.79 -16.44 -16.78
N ARG A 51 -7.06 -16.86 -16.67
CA ARG A 51 -7.75 -16.90 -15.39
C ARG A 51 -7.23 -18.03 -14.49
N ILE A 52 -6.83 -17.68 -13.28
CA ILE A 52 -6.39 -18.65 -12.25
C ILE A 52 -7.61 -19.16 -11.47
N LYS A 53 -7.89 -20.47 -11.61
CA LYS A 53 -9.03 -21.11 -10.92
C LYS A 53 -8.69 -21.55 -9.50
N GLU A 54 -7.42 -21.83 -9.23
CA GLU A 54 -6.96 -22.34 -7.94
C GLU A 54 -7.13 -21.32 -6.81
N HIS A 55 -7.22 -21.81 -5.57
CA HIS A 55 -7.25 -20.95 -4.39
C HIS A 55 -5.91 -20.25 -4.18
N VAL A 56 -5.96 -18.94 -4.04
CA VAL A 56 -4.82 -18.09 -3.69
C VAL A 56 -4.65 -18.12 -2.17
N LYS A 57 -3.40 -18.33 -1.71
CA LYS A 57 -2.97 -18.29 -0.31
C LYS A 57 -2.48 -16.89 0.08
N SER A 58 -1.69 -16.26 -0.80
CA SER A 58 -1.18 -14.90 -0.65
C SER A 58 -0.99 -14.25 -2.02
N CYS A 59 -0.92 -12.92 -2.06
CA CYS A 59 -0.63 -12.20 -3.29
C CYS A 59 0.22 -10.97 -3.06
N TYR A 60 0.91 -10.54 -4.12
CA TYR A 60 1.71 -9.33 -4.15
C TYR A 60 1.41 -8.49 -5.39
N GLU A 61 1.53 -7.18 -5.29
CA GLU A 61 1.57 -6.27 -6.43
C GLU A 61 3.04 -5.91 -6.70
N GLN A 62 3.56 -6.35 -7.85
CA GLN A 62 4.85 -5.92 -8.34
C GLN A 62 4.68 -4.64 -9.14
N ARG A 63 5.31 -3.56 -8.71
CA ARG A 63 5.36 -2.28 -9.44
C ARG A 63 6.65 -2.18 -10.26
N PRO A 64 6.63 -1.52 -11.43
CA PRO A 64 7.76 -1.49 -12.37
C PRO A 64 9.01 -0.77 -11.84
N ASN A 65 8.89 -0.06 -10.71
CA ASN A 65 9.94 0.79 -10.15
C ASN A 65 10.35 0.39 -8.73
N THR A 66 9.85 -0.72 -8.15
CA THR A 66 10.30 -1.10 -6.79
C THR A 66 11.71 -1.70 -6.80
N PHE A 67 12.05 -2.53 -7.80
CA PHE A 67 13.36 -3.19 -7.90
C PHE A 67 14.01 -2.97 -9.26
N ARG A 68 15.34 -3.07 -9.31
CA ARG A 68 16.10 -2.78 -10.54
C ARG A 68 15.78 -3.78 -11.64
N ASN A 69 15.61 -5.05 -11.32
CA ASN A 69 15.27 -6.09 -12.30
C ASN A 69 13.75 -6.28 -12.52
N CYS A 70 12.85 -5.66 -11.75
CA CYS A 70 11.39 -5.88 -11.81
C CYS A 70 10.67 -4.73 -12.52
N LYS A 71 10.70 -4.75 -13.86
CA LYS A 71 10.27 -3.62 -14.69
C LYS A 71 8.83 -3.67 -15.18
N ILE A 72 8.10 -4.75 -14.91
CA ILE A 72 6.70 -4.87 -15.34
C ILE A 72 5.76 -4.72 -14.15
N HIS A 73 4.58 -4.15 -14.41
CA HIS A 73 3.47 -4.18 -13.45
C HIS A 73 2.79 -5.54 -13.53
N SER A 74 2.62 -6.21 -12.39
CA SER A 74 1.95 -7.51 -12.34
C SER A 74 1.40 -7.80 -10.95
N TYR A 75 0.39 -8.66 -10.89
CA TYR A 75 -0.05 -9.28 -9.64
C TYR A 75 0.51 -10.69 -9.53
N ILE A 76 1.20 -10.99 -8.43
CA ILE A 76 1.79 -12.29 -8.17
C ILE A 76 0.84 -13.05 -7.26
N PHE A 77 0.26 -14.15 -7.75
CA PHE A 77 -0.58 -15.03 -6.95
C PHE A 77 0.20 -16.27 -6.54
N ILE A 78 0.27 -16.52 -5.23
CA ILE A 78 0.78 -17.77 -4.68
C ILE A 78 -0.41 -18.62 -4.27
N THR A 79 -0.56 -19.78 -4.89
CA THR A 79 -1.69 -20.68 -4.61
C THR A 79 -1.45 -21.57 -3.41
N VAL A 80 -2.50 -22.26 -2.97
CA VAL A 80 -2.40 -23.24 -1.87
C VAL A 80 -1.53 -24.45 -2.24
N SER A 81 -1.38 -24.79 -3.53
CA SER A 81 -0.39 -25.77 -4.00
C SER A 81 1.03 -25.21 -4.13
N ASN A 82 1.26 -23.97 -3.69
CA ASN A 82 2.53 -23.22 -3.81
C ASN A 82 2.96 -22.97 -5.27
N GLN A 83 2.01 -22.89 -6.20
CA GLN A 83 2.28 -22.42 -7.56
C GLN A 83 2.23 -20.89 -7.60
N THR A 84 3.18 -20.30 -8.31
CA THR A 84 3.28 -18.85 -8.52
C THR A 84 2.77 -18.49 -9.91
N TYR A 85 1.86 -17.51 -9.98
CA TYR A 85 1.32 -16.99 -11.23
C TYR A 85 1.53 -15.48 -11.34
N CYS A 86 2.12 -15.05 -12.45
CA CYS A 86 2.24 -13.66 -12.85
C CYS A 86 1.00 -13.23 -13.64
N VAL A 87 0.11 -12.48 -13.01
CA VAL A 87 -1.17 -12.06 -13.57
C VAL A 87 -1.04 -10.68 -14.20
N ASP A 88 -1.58 -10.55 -15.40
CA ASP A 88 -1.68 -9.29 -16.13
C ASP A 88 -2.60 -8.31 -15.39
N PRO A 89 -2.14 -7.08 -15.07
CA PRO A 89 -2.96 -6.08 -14.39
C PRO A 89 -4.22 -5.68 -15.19
N ASP A 90 -4.20 -5.84 -16.51
CA ASP A 90 -5.30 -5.49 -17.41
C ASP A 90 -6.27 -6.67 -17.67
N ALA A 91 -6.05 -7.82 -17.00
CA ALA A 91 -6.94 -8.96 -17.12
C ALA A 91 -8.35 -8.60 -16.61
N SER A 92 -9.37 -8.68 -17.48
CA SER A 92 -10.74 -8.25 -17.18
C SER A 92 -11.39 -8.91 -15.95
N TRP A 93 -10.91 -10.10 -15.57
CA TRP A 93 -11.40 -10.84 -14.40
C TRP A 93 -10.70 -10.47 -13.09
N LEU A 94 -9.56 -9.78 -13.15
CA LEU A 94 -8.70 -9.52 -12.01
C LEU A 94 -9.37 -8.63 -10.94
N PRO A 95 -10.02 -7.50 -11.27
CA PRO A 95 -10.63 -6.64 -10.24
C PRO A 95 -11.63 -7.40 -9.35
N SER A 96 -12.57 -8.13 -9.95
CA SER A 96 -13.53 -8.94 -9.21
C SER A 96 -12.88 -10.12 -8.46
N ARG A 97 -11.71 -10.59 -8.90
CA ARG A 97 -10.95 -11.62 -8.17
C ARG A 97 -10.27 -11.02 -6.95
N LEU A 98 -9.66 -9.84 -7.05
CA LEU A 98 -9.05 -9.12 -5.93
C LEU A 98 -10.09 -8.78 -4.86
N GLU A 99 -11.27 -8.31 -5.24
CA GLU A 99 -12.38 -8.08 -4.30
C GLU A 99 -12.76 -9.34 -3.51
N LYS A 100 -12.86 -10.49 -4.19
CA LYS A 100 -13.15 -11.77 -3.55
C LYS A 100 -12.02 -12.26 -2.64
N LEU A 101 -10.78 -11.91 -2.93
CA LEU A 101 -9.64 -12.21 -2.05
C LEU A 101 -9.66 -11.31 -0.82
N ALA A 102 -9.90 -10.01 -0.99
CA ALA A 102 -10.01 -9.06 0.11
C ALA A 102 -11.15 -9.43 1.07
N ALA A 103 -12.31 -9.85 0.54
CA ALA A 103 -13.43 -10.34 1.34
C ALA A 103 -13.09 -11.60 2.17
N ARG A 104 -12.01 -12.31 1.83
CA ARG A 104 -11.48 -13.47 2.56
C ARG A 104 -10.26 -13.11 3.44
N GLY A 105 -9.93 -11.83 3.56
CA GLY A 105 -8.77 -11.35 4.32
C GLY A 105 -7.43 -11.48 3.59
N ILE A 106 -7.43 -11.62 2.26
CA ILE A 106 -6.22 -11.69 1.44
C ILE A 106 -6.11 -10.41 0.61
N THR A 107 -5.25 -9.49 1.03
CA THR A 107 -4.91 -8.27 0.29
C THR A 107 -3.53 -8.41 -0.31
N CYS A 108 -3.33 -7.89 -1.53
CA CYS A 108 -2.02 -7.98 -2.17
C CYS A 108 -1.08 -6.92 -1.61
N GLU A 109 0.06 -7.36 -1.07
CA GLU A 109 1.09 -6.48 -0.55
C GLU A 109 1.95 -5.95 -1.69
N VAL A 110 2.42 -4.71 -1.61
CA VAL A 110 3.37 -4.21 -2.61
C VAL A 110 4.70 -4.92 -2.38
N MET A 111 5.23 -5.55 -3.43
CA MET A 111 6.56 -6.15 -3.43
C MET A 111 7.60 -5.04 -3.51
#